data_AF-A0AAW4SI12-F1
#
_entry.id   AF-A0AAW4SI12-F1
#
_cell.length_a   1.000
_cell.length_b   1.000
_cell.length_c   1.000
_cell.angle_alpha   90.00
_cell.angle_beta   90.00
_cell.angle_gamma   90.00
#
_symmetry.space_group_name_H-M   'P 1'
#
loop_
_entity.id
_entity.type
_entity.pdbx_description
1 polymer ?
#
loop_
_entity_poly.entity_id
_entity_poly.type
_entity_poly.pdbx_seq_one_letter_code
_entity_poly.pdbx_strand_id
1 'polypeptide(L)'
;MRKNLFYYLFTVLCTATLFISCSDDEDTPNPVNPLVGVYSLSDYETADFVVAEGDDPIKNFPKAGPLYAKWDAKKEDPFTVAASGMFRMMGATMLPQVLNTIEMSEDGNIIASYVDKPTLQGTDKLMNWAMAGLMGGMFPEKSEITSLAATSGFVNSPAGLATWSESNGKVVVKLNITNILGAALGGQDASSLETIINQVLTGEPAVLKELLKSLFQIDLANVTDASIRQLQGWALNGIPMNKKEENGKTYLYLDKSAFDTFMTLRDTGEKDDYGEPIIKNDLLYVWEALVSANLIPAEAAGAVALIQIISGYWSETKTFDIGLDLMKQ
;
A
#
# COMPACT_ATOMS: atom_id res chain seq x y z
N MET A 1 0.91 -6.69 -21.52
CA MET A 1 0.63 -5.38 -20.90
C MET A 1 -0.41 -5.45 -19.78
N ARG A 2 -1.68 -5.87 -20.00
CA ARG A 2 -2.71 -5.83 -18.93
C ARG A 2 -2.40 -6.61 -17.65
N LYS A 3 -1.79 -7.80 -17.70
CA LYS A 3 -1.53 -8.62 -16.49
C LYS A 3 -0.59 -7.95 -15.46
N ASN A 4 0.37 -7.14 -15.90
CA ASN A 4 1.27 -6.45 -14.98
C ASN A 4 0.61 -5.20 -14.38
N LEU A 5 -0.44 -4.65 -15.01
CA LEU A 5 -1.05 -3.38 -14.61
C LEU A 5 -1.64 -3.44 -13.20
N PHE A 6 -2.13 -4.58 -12.73
CA PHE A 6 -2.59 -4.74 -11.35
C PHE A 6 -1.46 -4.83 -10.32
N TYR A 7 -0.34 -5.47 -10.65
CA TYR A 7 0.83 -5.45 -9.78
C TYR A 7 1.38 -4.02 -9.69
N TYR A 8 1.46 -3.30 -10.82
CA TYR A 8 1.70 -1.86 -10.80
C TYR A 8 0.60 -1.08 -10.07
N LEU A 9 -0.69 -1.43 -10.15
CA LEU A 9 -1.77 -0.74 -9.44
C LEU A 9 -1.71 -0.95 -7.93
N PHE A 10 -1.29 -2.12 -7.46
CA PHE A 10 -1.01 -2.42 -6.05
C PHE A 10 0.21 -1.64 -5.57
N THR A 11 1.27 -1.53 -6.39
CA THR A 11 2.46 -0.69 -6.12
C THR A 11 2.19 0.82 -6.25
N VAL A 12 1.22 1.24 -7.07
CA VAL A 12 0.78 2.63 -7.28
C VAL A 12 -0.29 3.04 -6.24
N LEU A 13 -1.05 2.10 -5.68
CA LEU A 13 -1.82 2.34 -4.44
C LEU A 13 -0.88 2.65 -3.26
N CYS A 14 0.35 2.14 -3.28
CA CYS A 14 1.41 2.57 -2.35
C CYS A 14 2.08 3.90 -2.74
N THR A 15 1.81 4.45 -3.93
CA THR A 15 2.53 5.62 -4.47
C THR A 15 1.61 6.50 -5.38
N ALA A 16 0.94 7.55 -4.83
CA ALA A 16 0.23 8.60 -5.61
C ALA A 16 -0.09 9.95 -4.86
N THR A 17 0.70 11.05 -4.93
CA THR A 17 0.50 12.31 -5.74
C THR A 17 0.50 13.68 -4.95
N LEU A 18 0.37 14.86 -5.63
CA LEU A 18 0.90 16.26 -5.39
C LEU A 18 0.44 17.02 -4.09
N PHE A 19 0.77 18.29 -3.69
CA PHE A 19 1.61 19.46 -4.16
C PHE A 19 2.41 20.24 -3.03
N ILE A 20 3.10 21.38 -3.29
CA ILE A 20 4.24 22.02 -2.52
C ILE A 20 3.86 22.88 -1.28
N SER A 21 4.78 23.09 -0.31
CA SER A 21 4.79 24.26 0.61
C SER A 21 6.04 25.15 0.45
N CYS A 22 5.88 26.47 0.56
CA CYS A 22 6.96 27.45 0.40
C CYS A 22 8.02 27.38 1.50
N SER A 23 9.22 27.87 1.16
CA SER A 23 10.28 28.23 2.10
C SER A 23 9.93 29.48 2.91
N ASP A 24 10.25 29.47 4.20
CA ASP A 24 10.70 30.69 4.89
C ASP A 24 12.23 30.69 4.86
N ASP A 25 12.82 31.83 4.52
CA ASP A 25 14.27 32.05 4.51
C ASP A 25 14.83 32.08 5.94
N GLU A 26 15.92 31.35 6.22
CA GLU A 26 17.01 31.86 7.08
C GLU A 26 18.36 31.23 6.68
N ASP A 27 19.38 32.07 6.48
CA ASP A 27 20.75 31.70 6.10
C ASP A 27 21.52 31.00 7.25
N THR A 28 21.14 29.76 7.54
CA THR A 28 22.01 28.80 8.22
C THR A 28 22.14 27.54 7.35
N PRO A 29 23.28 26.82 7.39
CA PRO A 29 23.34 25.51 6.77
C PRO A 29 22.36 24.61 7.53
N ASN A 30 21.16 24.43 6.98
CA ASN A 30 20.14 23.58 7.58
C ASN A 30 20.78 22.21 7.85
N PRO A 31 20.67 21.66 9.07
CA PRO A 31 21.15 20.30 9.32
C PRO A 31 20.42 19.38 8.35
N VAL A 32 21.19 18.67 7.52
CA VAL A 32 20.66 17.73 6.52
C VAL A 32 19.64 16.83 7.22
N ASN A 33 18.39 16.87 6.74
CA ASN A 33 17.29 16.19 7.42
C ASN A 33 17.65 14.69 7.59
N PRO A 34 17.44 14.08 8.77
CA PRO A 34 17.86 12.70 9.01
C PRO A 34 17.26 11.67 8.05
N LEU A 35 16.15 12.00 7.38
CA LEU A 35 15.54 11.21 6.31
C LEU A 35 16.25 11.29 4.96
N VAL A 36 17.18 12.23 4.74
CA VAL A 36 17.95 12.31 3.50
C VAL A 36 18.90 11.11 3.41
N GLY A 37 18.81 10.34 2.33
CA GLY A 37 19.74 9.25 2.03
C GLY A 37 19.13 8.15 1.17
N VAL A 38 19.92 7.10 0.95
CA VAL A 38 19.50 5.89 0.24
C VAL A 38 19.10 4.83 1.25
N TYR A 39 17.95 4.21 1.02
CA TYR A 39 17.37 3.18 1.87
C TYR A 39 17.21 1.89 1.07
N SER A 40 17.69 0.76 1.59
CA SER A 40 17.26 -0.56 1.13
C SER A 40 16.01 -1.01 1.89
N LEU A 41 15.32 -2.00 1.35
CA LEU A 41 14.33 -2.77 2.09
C LEU A 41 14.98 -3.47 3.30
N SER A 42 14.23 -3.67 4.39
CA SER A 42 14.72 -4.42 5.55
C SER A 42 14.81 -5.92 5.29
N ASP A 43 15.70 -6.58 6.03
CA ASP A 43 15.88 -8.03 5.99
C ASP A 43 14.61 -8.77 6.45
N TYR A 44 14.22 -9.82 5.73
CA TYR A 44 13.22 -10.77 6.22
C TYR A 44 13.80 -11.54 7.41
N GLU A 45 13.12 -11.50 8.56
CA GLU A 45 13.55 -12.12 9.80
C GLU A 45 12.44 -13.01 10.36
N THR A 46 12.79 -14.25 10.70
CA THR A 46 11.87 -15.28 11.17
C THR A 46 12.33 -15.83 12.51
N ALA A 47 11.40 -16.07 13.43
CA ALA A 47 11.65 -16.81 14.66
C ALA A 47 10.41 -17.62 15.04
N ASP A 48 10.58 -18.72 15.77
CA ASP A 48 9.43 -19.43 16.36
C ASP A 48 8.67 -18.51 17.32
N PHE A 49 7.35 -18.54 17.27
CA PHE A 49 6.51 -17.61 18.02
C PHE A 49 5.29 -18.30 18.63
N VAL A 50 5.16 -18.18 19.95
CA VAL A 50 4.00 -18.63 20.73
C VAL A 50 3.03 -17.44 20.84
N VAL A 51 1.76 -17.65 20.48
CA VAL A 51 0.79 -16.54 20.36
C VAL A 51 0.09 -16.26 21.68
N ALA A 52 -0.42 -17.29 22.36
CA ALA A 52 -0.84 -17.23 23.77
C ALA A 52 -0.07 -18.27 24.62
N GLU A 53 0.04 -18.02 25.92
CA GLU A 53 0.75 -18.92 26.84
C GLU A 53 0.09 -20.31 26.87
N GLY A 54 0.85 -21.33 26.45
CA GLY A 54 0.37 -22.72 26.34
C GLY A 54 0.11 -23.21 24.91
N ASP A 55 0.13 -22.32 23.91
CA ASP A 55 0.02 -22.70 22.50
C ASP A 55 1.31 -23.37 21.98
N ASP A 56 1.17 -24.24 20.98
CA ASP A 56 2.30 -24.70 20.16
C ASP A 56 2.90 -23.51 19.37
N PRO A 57 4.23 -23.42 19.24
CA PRO A 57 4.88 -22.31 18.55
C PRO A 57 4.68 -22.38 17.02
N ILE A 58 4.15 -21.31 16.44
CA ILE A 58 4.13 -21.09 15.00
C ILE A 58 5.57 -21.03 14.50
N LYS A 59 5.91 -21.92 13.56
CA LYS A 59 7.29 -22.04 13.06
C LYS A 59 7.61 -20.96 12.03
N ASN A 60 8.86 -20.46 12.09
CA ASN A 60 9.39 -19.42 11.21
C ASN A 60 8.54 -18.13 11.17
N PHE A 61 7.86 -17.76 12.25
CA PHE A 61 6.97 -16.59 12.25
C PHE A 61 7.69 -15.30 11.83
N PRO A 62 7.15 -14.53 10.86
CA PRO A 62 7.74 -13.27 10.37
C PRO A 62 7.83 -12.17 11.43
N LYS A 63 9.03 -11.94 11.99
CA LYS A 63 9.30 -10.88 12.96
C LYS A 63 9.52 -9.53 12.28
N ALA A 64 10.24 -9.50 11.16
CA ALA A 64 10.46 -8.31 10.35
C ALA A 64 10.59 -8.66 8.85
N GLY A 65 10.56 -7.64 8.00
CA GLY A 65 10.74 -7.76 6.56
C GLY A 65 10.24 -6.51 5.83
N PRO A 66 10.49 -6.42 4.51
CA PRO A 66 10.30 -5.22 3.69
C PRO A 66 8.96 -4.48 3.84
N LEU A 67 7.87 -5.22 4.04
CA LEU A 67 6.57 -4.66 4.38
C LEU A 67 6.44 -4.58 5.90
N TYR A 68 6.44 -3.36 6.43
CA TYR A 68 5.98 -3.13 7.78
C TYR A 68 4.49 -3.43 7.84
N ALA A 69 4.10 -4.37 8.70
CA ALA A 69 2.70 -4.66 8.98
C ALA A 69 2.52 -4.96 10.47
N LYS A 70 1.48 -4.39 11.08
CA LYS A 70 1.10 -4.64 12.46
C LYS A 70 -0.41 -4.55 12.61
N TRP A 71 -1.03 -5.62 13.08
CA TRP A 71 -2.47 -5.70 13.31
C TRP A 71 -2.71 -6.27 14.71
N ASP A 72 -3.28 -5.43 15.59
CA ASP A 72 -3.71 -5.83 16.93
C ASP A 72 -5.22 -5.61 17.04
N ALA A 73 -5.96 -6.59 17.56
CA ALA A 73 -7.32 -6.38 18.04
C ALA A 73 -7.37 -5.64 19.40
N LYS A 74 -8.56 -5.18 19.81
CA LYS A 74 -8.84 -4.54 21.10
C LYS A 74 -8.64 -5.48 22.30
N LYS A 75 -8.86 -6.78 22.06
CA LYS A 75 -8.50 -7.89 22.94
C LYS A 75 -7.36 -8.65 22.28
N GLU A 76 -6.60 -9.41 23.05
CA GLU A 76 -5.60 -10.32 22.47
C GLU A 76 -6.31 -11.33 21.58
N ASP A 77 -5.95 -11.35 20.30
CA ASP A 77 -6.56 -12.20 19.28
C ASP A 77 -5.44 -12.83 18.43
N PRO A 78 -5.22 -14.15 18.56
CA PRO A 78 -4.19 -14.86 17.81
C PRO A 78 -4.27 -14.69 16.30
N PHE A 79 -5.47 -14.49 15.74
CA PHE A 79 -5.67 -14.30 14.31
C PHE A 79 -4.99 -13.01 13.81
N THR A 80 -5.17 -11.88 14.50
CA THR A 80 -4.58 -10.59 14.07
C THR A 80 -3.05 -10.61 14.15
N VAL A 81 -2.49 -11.33 15.13
CA VAL A 81 -1.04 -11.54 15.26
C VAL A 81 -0.52 -12.46 14.15
N ALA A 82 -1.20 -13.58 13.86
CA ALA A 82 -0.86 -14.46 12.74
C ALA A 82 -0.93 -13.73 11.38
N ALA A 83 -1.97 -12.92 11.18
CA ALA A 83 -2.16 -12.11 9.97
C ALA A 83 -1.08 -11.03 9.82
N SER A 84 -0.59 -10.43 10.92
CA SER A 84 0.58 -9.54 10.89
C SER A 84 1.82 -10.25 10.34
N GLY A 85 2.04 -11.51 10.74
CA GLY A 85 3.09 -12.36 10.18
C GLY A 85 2.88 -12.62 8.69
N MET A 86 1.67 -13.03 8.30
CA MET A 86 1.29 -13.27 6.91
C MET A 86 1.58 -12.05 6.01
N PHE A 87 1.16 -10.84 6.39
CA PHE A 87 1.43 -9.65 5.59
C PHE A 87 2.94 -9.41 5.38
N ARG A 88 3.76 -9.55 6.44
CA ARG A 88 5.22 -9.42 6.34
C ARG A 88 5.83 -10.46 5.39
N MET A 89 5.37 -11.71 5.46
CA MET A 89 5.81 -12.78 4.53
C MET A 89 5.41 -12.46 3.08
N MET A 90 4.17 -12.01 2.84
CA MET A 90 3.73 -11.62 1.50
C MET A 90 4.55 -10.45 0.95
N GLY A 91 4.79 -9.44 1.78
CA GLY A 91 5.64 -8.30 1.45
C GLY A 91 7.09 -8.68 1.18
N ALA A 92 7.68 -9.54 2.02
CA ALA A 92 9.04 -10.06 1.83
C ALA A 92 9.16 -10.96 0.58
N THR A 93 8.09 -11.66 0.21
CA THR A 93 8.03 -12.42 -1.05
C THR A 93 8.05 -11.48 -2.26
N MET A 94 7.27 -10.40 -2.23
CA MET A 94 7.02 -9.58 -3.44
C MET A 94 7.93 -8.36 -3.59
N LEU A 95 8.16 -7.58 -2.52
CA LEU A 95 8.82 -6.27 -2.62
C LEU A 95 10.27 -6.37 -3.14
N PRO A 96 11.13 -7.30 -2.66
CA PRO A 96 12.50 -7.45 -3.19
C PRO A 96 12.59 -7.91 -4.64
N GLN A 97 11.48 -8.33 -5.27
CA GLN A 97 11.43 -8.68 -6.70
C GLN A 97 11.14 -7.48 -7.60
N VAL A 98 10.66 -6.37 -7.02
CA VAL A 98 10.24 -5.16 -7.76
C VAL A 98 11.04 -3.92 -7.36
N LEU A 99 11.47 -3.81 -6.10
CA LEU A 99 12.09 -2.64 -5.51
C LEU A 99 13.40 -3.03 -4.80
N ASN A 100 14.46 -2.27 -5.06
CA ASN A 100 15.79 -2.45 -4.49
C ASN A 100 16.07 -1.39 -3.42
N THR A 101 16.00 -0.12 -3.81
CA THR A 101 16.24 1.02 -2.92
C THR A 101 15.27 2.18 -3.17
N ILE A 102 15.13 3.02 -2.16
CA ILE A 102 14.48 4.33 -2.22
C ILE A 102 15.50 5.38 -1.78
N GLU A 103 15.79 6.35 -2.62
CA GLU A 103 16.51 7.56 -2.25
C GLU A 103 15.50 8.65 -1.89
N MET A 104 15.70 9.27 -0.73
CA MET A 104 15.04 10.50 -0.31
C MET A 104 16.10 11.61 -0.36
N SER A 105 16.03 12.51 -1.34
CA SER A 105 17.06 13.52 -1.59
C SER A 105 16.80 14.85 -0.88
N GLU A 106 17.83 15.69 -0.76
CA GLU A 106 17.77 17.00 -0.07
C GLU A 106 16.80 17.99 -0.73
N ASP A 107 16.66 17.93 -2.05
CA ASP A 107 15.70 18.75 -2.83
C ASP A 107 14.25 18.25 -2.72
N GLY A 108 14.02 17.23 -1.88
CA GLY A 108 12.73 16.63 -1.64
C GLY A 108 12.31 15.60 -2.68
N ASN A 109 13.10 15.25 -3.70
CA ASN A 109 12.74 14.16 -4.62
C ASN A 109 12.78 12.78 -3.94
N ILE A 110 11.98 11.86 -4.46
CA ILE A 110 12.05 10.42 -4.18
C ILE A 110 12.46 9.71 -5.46
N ILE A 111 13.57 8.96 -5.43
CA ILE A 111 14.01 8.09 -6.53
C ILE A 111 13.92 6.64 -6.09
N ALA A 112 13.21 5.80 -6.86
CA ALA A 112 13.21 4.36 -6.64
C ALA A 112 14.22 3.69 -7.57
N SER A 113 15.04 2.78 -7.05
CA SER A 113 15.75 1.78 -7.84
C SER A 113 14.90 0.51 -7.89
N TYR A 114 14.42 0.15 -9.07
CA TYR A 114 13.36 -0.85 -9.25
C TYR A 114 13.63 -1.74 -10.48
N VAL A 115 13.00 -2.91 -10.55
CA VAL A 115 13.06 -3.78 -11.72
C VAL A 115 12.03 -3.31 -12.74
N ASP A 116 12.46 -2.89 -13.93
CA ASP A 116 11.57 -2.36 -14.99
C ASP A 116 10.45 -3.34 -15.37
N LYS A 117 10.81 -4.61 -15.56
CA LYS A 117 9.90 -5.69 -16.00
C LYS A 117 10.03 -6.90 -15.06
N PRO A 118 9.49 -6.83 -13.84
CA PRO A 118 9.63 -7.90 -12.86
C PRO A 118 8.81 -9.12 -13.28
N THR A 119 9.32 -10.31 -12.99
CA THR A 119 8.58 -11.57 -13.10
C THR A 119 8.46 -12.15 -11.69
N LEU A 120 7.27 -12.04 -11.10
CA LEU A 120 7.04 -12.43 -9.71
C LEU A 120 7.05 -13.96 -9.54
N GLN A 121 8.03 -14.45 -8.78
CA GLN A 121 8.21 -15.85 -8.39
C GLN A 121 7.56 -16.12 -7.02
N GLY A 122 7.19 -17.39 -6.76
CA GLY A 122 6.59 -17.82 -5.49
C GLY A 122 5.12 -17.44 -5.28
N THR A 123 4.50 -16.76 -6.26
CA THR A 123 3.07 -16.38 -6.22
C THR A 123 2.12 -17.58 -6.20
N ASP A 124 2.57 -18.71 -6.74
CA ASP A 124 1.90 -20.02 -6.70
C ASP A 124 1.90 -20.66 -5.30
N LYS A 125 2.90 -20.34 -4.46
CA LYS A 125 3.02 -20.83 -3.07
C LYS A 125 2.40 -19.88 -2.05
N LEU A 126 2.29 -18.58 -2.39
CA LEU A 126 1.92 -17.49 -1.49
C LEU A 126 0.70 -17.78 -0.61
N MET A 127 -0.39 -18.28 -1.22
CA MET A 127 -1.62 -18.60 -0.49
C MET A 127 -1.47 -19.83 0.43
N ASN A 128 -0.66 -20.83 0.04
CA ASN A 128 -0.42 -22.00 0.87
C ASN A 128 0.39 -21.62 2.12
N TRP A 129 1.41 -20.78 1.97
CA TRP A 129 2.18 -20.22 3.10
C TRP A 129 1.32 -19.34 4.01
N ALA A 130 0.49 -18.48 3.42
CA ALA A 130 -0.43 -17.61 4.15
C ALA A 130 -1.40 -18.44 5.02
N MET A 131 -2.07 -19.43 4.42
CA MET A 131 -3.00 -20.31 5.15
C MET A 131 -2.30 -21.19 6.18
N ALA A 132 -1.12 -21.74 5.87
CA ALA A 132 -0.36 -22.56 6.82
C ALA A 132 0.05 -21.76 8.07
N GLY A 133 0.48 -20.50 7.91
CA GLY A 133 0.82 -19.61 9.01
C GLY A 133 -0.40 -19.11 9.79
N LEU A 134 -1.49 -18.75 9.11
CA LEU A 134 -2.76 -18.34 9.76
C LEU A 134 -3.39 -19.46 10.60
N MET A 135 -3.26 -20.72 10.17
CA MET A 135 -3.77 -21.89 10.89
C MET A 135 -2.83 -22.39 12.00
N GLY A 136 -1.86 -21.57 12.44
CA GLY A 136 -0.93 -21.89 13.54
C GLY A 136 0.20 -22.86 13.18
N GLY A 137 0.41 -23.15 11.90
CA GLY A 137 1.41 -24.10 11.43
C GLY A 137 2.81 -23.50 11.23
N MET A 138 3.23 -23.42 9.98
CA MET A 138 4.59 -23.02 9.59
C MET A 138 4.56 -21.99 8.47
N PHE A 139 5.30 -20.90 8.65
CA PHE A 139 5.67 -19.97 7.60
C PHE A 139 6.93 -20.48 6.85
N PRO A 140 7.16 -20.03 5.60
CA PRO A 140 8.36 -20.40 4.84
C PRO A 140 9.64 -19.95 5.56
N GLU A 141 10.70 -20.75 5.40
CA GLU A 141 12.03 -20.41 5.92
C GLU A 141 12.55 -19.11 5.31
N LYS A 142 13.42 -18.39 6.04
CA LYS A 142 14.08 -17.17 5.53
C LYS A 142 14.75 -17.41 4.17
N SER A 143 15.44 -18.54 4.03
CA SER A 143 16.13 -18.99 2.81
C SER A 143 15.21 -19.07 1.58
N GLU A 144 14.01 -19.65 1.74
CA GLU A 144 13.05 -19.82 0.64
C GLU A 144 12.55 -18.46 0.15
N ILE A 145 12.23 -17.53 1.07
CA ILE A 145 11.81 -16.17 0.72
C ILE A 145 12.95 -15.35 0.11
N THR A 146 14.13 -15.29 0.74
CA THR A 146 15.23 -14.44 0.25
C THR A 146 15.80 -14.93 -1.09
N SER A 147 15.61 -16.20 -1.44
CA SER A 147 16.01 -16.75 -2.76
C SER A 147 15.22 -16.17 -3.94
N LEU A 148 14.04 -15.58 -3.70
CA LEU A 148 13.17 -15.03 -4.74
C LEU A 148 13.54 -13.60 -5.16
N ALA A 149 14.32 -12.89 -4.32
CA ALA A 149 14.66 -11.49 -4.54
C ALA A 149 15.38 -11.25 -5.87
N ALA A 150 15.14 -10.08 -6.48
CA ALA A 150 15.89 -9.66 -7.65
C ALA A 150 17.34 -9.38 -7.25
N THR A 151 18.28 -9.76 -8.12
CA THR A 151 19.72 -9.54 -7.94
C THR A 151 20.33 -8.68 -9.05
N SER A 152 19.54 -8.32 -10.06
CA SER A 152 19.94 -7.54 -11.23
C SER A 152 18.71 -7.01 -11.98
N GLY A 153 18.91 -6.24 -13.05
CA GLY A 153 17.82 -5.65 -13.83
C GLY A 153 17.24 -4.36 -13.24
N PHE A 154 17.93 -3.77 -12.26
CA PHE A 154 17.53 -2.52 -11.63
C PHE A 154 17.77 -1.31 -12.53
N VAL A 155 16.78 -0.41 -12.56
CA VAL A 155 16.83 0.92 -13.17
C VAL A 155 16.32 1.93 -12.15
N ASN A 156 16.70 3.20 -12.30
CA ASN A 156 16.22 4.26 -11.42
C ASN A 156 15.04 5.00 -12.07
N SER A 157 14.07 5.40 -11.25
CA SER A 157 12.99 6.28 -11.69
C SER A 157 13.53 7.68 -12.05
N PRO A 158 12.93 8.39 -13.01
CA PRO A 158 13.21 9.81 -13.20
C PRO A 158 12.92 10.64 -11.94
N ALA A 159 13.68 11.71 -11.73
CA ALA A 159 13.38 12.73 -10.73
C ALA A 159 12.08 13.47 -11.07
N GLY A 160 11.48 14.12 -10.07
CA GLY A 160 10.24 14.87 -10.22
C GLY A 160 8.99 14.02 -10.46
N LEU A 161 9.11 12.68 -10.47
CA LEU A 161 7.95 11.78 -10.39
C LEU A 161 7.38 11.73 -8.99
N ALA A 162 8.21 11.93 -7.96
CA ALA A 162 7.74 11.99 -6.59
C ALA A 162 8.59 12.83 -5.66
N THR A 163 7.92 13.35 -4.63
CA THR A 163 8.53 14.21 -3.62
C THR A 163 8.13 13.79 -2.21
N TRP A 164 8.95 14.13 -1.24
CA TRP A 164 8.69 14.01 0.18
C TRP A 164 8.89 15.35 0.89
N SER A 165 8.21 15.54 2.00
CA SER A 165 8.47 16.62 2.96
C SER A 165 8.04 16.18 4.36
N GLU A 166 8.38 16.95 5.39
CA GLU A 166 7.82 16.74 6.74
C GLU A 166 6.82 17.85 7.09
N SER A 167 5.66 17.47 7.62
CA SER A 167 4.62 18.39 8.07
C SER A 167 3.84 17.77 9.22
N ASN A 168 3.61 18.53 10.30
CA ASN A 168 2.85 18.08 11.48
C ASN A 168 3.32 16.73 12.07
N GLY A 169 4.63 16.44 12.02
CA GLY A 169 5.20 15.18 12.51
C GLY A 169 4.96 13.95 11.60
N LYS A 170 4.42 14.17 10.39
CA LYS A 170 4.23 13.15 9.35
C LYS A 170 5.23 13.38 8.21
N VAL A 171 5.61 12.30 7.54
CA VAL A 171 6.30 12.36 6.23
C VAL A 171 5.22 12.39 5.16
N VAL A 172 5.13 13.50 4.44
CA VAL A 172 4.15 13.70 3.37
C VAL A 172 4.73 13.15 2.07
N VAL A 173 4.33 11.95 1.66
CA VAL A 173 4.78 11.30 0.41
C VAL A 173 3.85 11.68 -0.72
N LYS A 174 4.43 12.20 -1.80
CA LYS A 174 3.72 13.12 -2.66
C LYS A 174 4.20 13.02 -4.10
N LEU A 175 3.63 12.10 -4.87
CA LEU A 175 4.04 11.91 -6.27
C LEU A 175 3.63 13.10 -7.20
N ASN A 176 3.82 12.97 -8.52
CA ASN A 176 3.50 13.98 -9.51
C ASN A 176 2.62 13.44 -10.65
N ILE A 177 1.29 13.66 -10.62
CA ILE A 177 0.35 13.18 -11.66
C ILE A 177 0.84 13.57 -13.06
N THR A 178 1.15 14.85 -13.27
CA THR A 178 1.49 15.39 -14.59
C THR A 178 2.78 14.78 -15.13
N ASN A 179 3.84 14.72 -14.32
CA ASN A 179 5.10 14.10 -14.75
C ASN A 179 4.99 12.59 -14.91
N ILE A 180 4.17 11.90 -14.10
CA ILE A 180 3.91 10.46 -14.22
C ILE A 180 3.17 10.15 -15.52
N LEU A 181 2.14 10.94 -15.86
CA LEU A 181 1.43 10.79 -17.12
C LEU A 181 2.34 11.11 -18.32
N GLY A 182 3.14 12.19 -18.25
CA GLY A 182 4.16 12.48 -19.26
C GLY A 182 5.14 11.33 -19.45
N ALA A 183 5.66 10.75 -18.36
CA ALA A 183 6.54 9.58 -18.41
C ALA A 183 5.85 8.32 -18.98
N ALA A 184 4.60 8.05 -18.57
CA ALA A 184 3.81 6.93 -19.07
C ALA A 184 3.45 7.06 -20.57
N LEU A 185 3.32 8.28 -21.07
CA LEU A 185 3.12 8.60 -22.49
C LEU A 185 4.46 8.69 -23.27
N GLY A 186 5.59 8.32 -22.67
CA GLY A 186 6.90 8.29 -23.32
C GLY A 186 7.52 9.67 -23.54
N GLY A 187 7.23 10.64 -22.67
CA GLY A 187 7.67 12.03 -22.78
C GLY A 187 6.79 12.91 -23.67
N GLN A 188 5.61 12.42 -24.07
CA GLN A 188 4.63 13.25 -24.78
C GLN A 188 3.92 14.20 -23.83
N ASP A 189 3.43 15.31 -24.38
CA ASP A 189 2.73 16.34 -23.63
C ASP A 189 1.36 15.84 -23.11
N ALA A 190 1.21 15.84 -21.78
CA ALA A 190 -0.01 15.46 -21.09
C ALA A 190 -1.02 16.62 -20.95
N SER A 191 -0.74 17.81 -21.50
CA SER A 191 -1.62 19.00 -21.44
C SER A 191 -3.07 18.70 -21.86
N SER A 192 -3.25 17.85 -22.87
CA SER A 192 -4.56 17.37 -23.33
C SER A 192 -5.40 16.66 -22.25
N LEU A 193 -4.77 16.19 -21.18
CA LEU A 193 -5.40 15.54 -20.04
C LEU A 193 -5.60 16.48 -18.84
N GLU A 194 -5.04 17.70 -18.82
CA GLU A 194 -5.11 18.62 -17.66
C GLU A 194 -6.53 18.88 -17.17
N THR A 195 -7.49 19.06 -18.08
CA THR A 195 -8.90 19.26 -17.72
C THR A 195 -9.48 18.03 -17.01
N ILE A 196 -9.16 16.83 -17.51
CA ILE A 196 -9.59 15.56 -16.92
C ILE A 196 -8.91 15.34 -15.57
N ILE A 197 -7.61 15.61 -15.47
CA ILE A 197 -6.83 15.52 -14.22
C ILE A 197 -7.43 16.46 -13.16
N ASN A 198 -7.65 17.73 -13.50
CA ASN A 198 -8.24 18.69 -12.57
C ASN A 198 -9.67 18.29 -12.15
N GLN A 199 -10.47 17.76 -13.08
CA GLN A 199 -11.80 17.23 -12.77
C GLN A 199 -11.76 15.99 -11.86
N VAL A 200 -10.75 15.12 -12.00
CA VAL A 200 -10.54 13.97 -11.11
C VAL A 200 -10.10 14.42 -9.72
N LEU A 201 -9.15 15.37 -9.64
CA LEU A 201 -8.57 15.82 -8.36
C LEU A 201 -9.50 16.75 -7.56
N THR A 202 -10.28 17.60 -8.24
CA THR A 202 -11.04 18.69 -7.58
C THR A 202 -12.56 18.64 -7.83
N GLY A 203 -13.02 17.80 -8.75
CA GLY A 203 -14.44 17.68 -9.08
C GLY A 203 -15.28 17.03 -7.98
N GLU A 204 -16.57 17.35 -7.97
CA GLU A 204 -17.52 16.73 -7.04
C GLU A 204 -17.56 15.20 -7.19
N PRO A 205 -17.59 14.41 -6.11
CA PRO A 205 -17.51 12.95 -6.17
C PRO A 205 -18.55 12.30 -7.09
N ALA A 206 -19.78 12.82 -7.16
CA ALA A 206 -20.81 12.34 -8.09
C ALA A 206 -20.39 12.48 -9.57
N VAL A 207 -19.75 13.61 -9.93
CA VAL A 207 -19.23 13.85 -11.28
C VAL A 207 -18.06 12.90 -11.58
N LEU A 208 -17.20 12.63 -10.60
CA LEU A 208 -16.10 11.68 -10.76
C LEU A 208 -16.59 10.23 -10.93
N LYS A 209 -17.60 9.80 -10.16
CA LYS A 209 -18.23 8.48 -10.30
C LYS A 209 -18.76 8.26 -11.74
N GLU A 210 -19.50 9.23 -12.27
CA GLU A 210 -20.02 9.17 -13.64
C GLU A 210 -18.92 9.21 -14.71
N LEU A 211 -17.85 9.99 -14.48
CA LEU A 211 -16.68 10.03 -15.37
C LEU A 211 -15.98 8.65 -15.43
N LEU A 212 -15.74 8.03 -14.27
CA LEU A 212 -15.08 6.73 -14.17
C LEU A 212 -15.95 5.60 -14.76
N LYS A 213 -17.27 5.66 -14.54
CA LYS A 213 -18.25 4.72 -15.10
C LYS A 213 -18.35 4.84 -16.62
N SER A 214 -18.45 6.06 -17.16
CA SER A 214 -18.62 6.29 -18.60
C SER A 214 -17.35 6.04 -19.41
N LEU A 215 -16.16 6.41 -18.90
CA LEU A 215 -14.89 6.23 -19.62
C LEU A 215 -14.24 4.87 -19.40
N PHE A 216 -14.33 4.30 -18.19
CA PHE A 216 -13.56 3.12 -17.78
C PHE A 216 -14.41 1.94 -17.30
N GLN A 217 -15.74 2.07 -17.30
CA GLN A 217 -16.68 1.04 -16.81
C GLN A 217 -16.49 0.69 -15.32
N ILE A 218 -15.88 1.59 -14.54
CA ILE A 218 -15.69 1.44 -13.10
C ILE A 218 -16.90 2.07 -12.39
N ASP A 219 -17.84 1.25 -11.94
CA ASP A 219 -19.02 1.73 -11.23
C ASP A 219 -18.74 1.93 -9.73
N LEU A 220 -18.60 3.19 -9.30
CA LEU A 220 -18.36 3.58 -7.92
C LEU A 220 -19.60 4.22 -7.26
N ALA A 221 -20.82 3.98 -7.77
CA ALA A 221 -22.05 4.58 -7.24
C ALA A 221 -22.19 4.42 -5.71
N ASN A 222 -21.88 3.23 -5.20
CA ASN A 222 -22.02 2.86 -3.78
C ASN A 222 -20.82 3.24 -2.90
N VAL A 223 -19.73 3.76 -3.46
CA VAL A 223 -18.58 4.27 -2.68
C VAL A 223 -18.95 5.62 -2.06
N THR A 224 -18.67 5.84 -0.79
CA THR A 224 -18.99 7.14 -0.17
C THR A 224 -18.15 8.28 -0.73
N ASP A 225 -18.78 9.46 -0.80
CA ASP A 225 -18.13 10.70 -1.18
C ASP A 225 -16.97 11.06 -0.25
N ALA A 226 -17.01 10.62 1.02
CA ALA A 226 -15.93 10.80 1.99
C ALA A 226 -14.65 10.05 1.57
N SER A 227 -14.77 8.78 1.14
CA SER A 227 -13.63 8.00 0.64
C SER A 227 -13.03 8.62 -0.62
N ILE A 228 -13.86 9.12 -1.54
CA ILE A 228 -13.38 9.82 -2.74
C ILE A 228 -12.65 11.11 -2.38
N ARG A 229 -13.23 11.95 -1.51
CA ARG A 229 -12.58 13.19 -1.05
C ARG A 229 -11.28 12.92 -0.29
N GLN A 230 -11.16 11.79 0.41
CA GLN A 230 -9.90 11.39 1.03
C GLN A 230 -8.82 11.07 -0.01
N LEU A 231 -9.14 10.29 -1.05
CA LEU A 231 -8.19 10.01 -2.15
C LEU A 231 -7.81 11.28 -2.92
N GLN A 232 -8.78 12.15 -3.23
CA GLN A 232 -8.53 13.47 -3.80
C GLN A 232 -7.61 14.31 -2.90
N GLY A 233 -7.88 14.32 -1.59
CA GLY A 233 -7.06 14.99 -0.58
C GLY A 233 -5.62 14.49 -0.55
N TRP A 234 -5.39 13.17 -0.63
CA TRP A 234 -4.05 12.58 -0.72
C TRP A 234 -3.35 12.90 -2.05
N ALA A 235 -4.09 12.94 -3.15
CA ALA A 235 -3.53 13.28 -4.47
C ALA A 235 -3.25 14.79 -4.67
N LEU A 236 -3.85 15.65 -3.83
CA LEU A 236 -3.67 17.12 -3.84
C LEU A 236 -2.71 17.65 -2.78
N ASN A 237 -2.59 16.98 -1.62
CA ASN A 237 -1.79 17.43 -0.47
C ASN A 237 -0.70 16.43 -0.06
N GLY A 238 -0.61 15.26 -0.69
CA GLY A 238 0.25 14.16 -0.33
C GLY A 238 -0.35 13.21 0.71
N ILE A 239 0.26 12.02 0.78
CA ILE A 239 -0.12 10.94 1.70
C ILE A 239 0.61 11.16 3.04
N PRO A 240 -0.09 11.35 4.17
CA PRO A 240 0.52 11.70 5.46
C PRO A 240 1.02 10.46 6.22
N MET A 241 2.19 9.95 5.84
CA MET A 241 2.81 8.76 6.44
C MET A 241 3.30 9.05 7.86
N ASN A 242 3.08 8.10 8.77
CA ASN A 242 3.80 8.04 10.04
C ASN A 242 5.28 7.68 9.78
N LYS A 243 6.15 8.21 10.64
CA LYS A 243 7.55 7.79 10.77
C LYS A 243 7.77 7.12 12.12
N LYS A 244 8.57 6.05 12.15
CA LYS A 244 9.20 5.52 13.35
C LYS A 244 10.65 5.16 13.02
N GLU A 245 11.58 5.42 13.93
CA GLU A 245 12.98 4.99 13.81
C GLU A 245 13.31 4.12 15.03
N GLU A 246 13.74 2.87 14.82
CA GLU A 246 13.98 1.90 15.88
C GLU A 246 15.00 0.86 15.42
N ASN A 247 16.02 0.55 16.25
CA ASN A 247 17.04 -0.46 15.97
C ASN A 247 17.75 -0.32 14.60
N GLY A 248 17.98 0.92 14.14
CA GLY A 248 18.59 1.22 12.83
C GLY A 248 17.65 1.11 11.63
N LYS A 249 16.38 0.74 11.86
CA LYS A 249 15.32 0.66 10.85
C LYS A 249 14.46 1.93 10.86
N THR A 250 14.05 2.36 9.66
CA THR A 250 13.13 3.48 9.42
C THR A 250 11.82 2.91 8.88
N TYR A 251 10.72 3.20 9.55
CA TYR A 251 9.39 2.74 9.18
C TYR A 251 8.58 3.92 8.63
N LEU A 252 8.05 3.79 7.42
CA LEU A 252 7.14 4.75 6.80
C LEU A 252 5.80 4.07 6.55
N TYR A 253 4.73 4.47 7.25
CA TYR A 253 3.48 3.70 7.27
C TYR A 253 2.19 4.51 7.44
N LEU A 254 1.09 3.97 6.93
CA LEU A 254 -0.25 4.42 7.26
C LEU A 254 -0.78 3.62 8.45
N ASP A 255 -1.40 4.32 9.40
CA ASP A 255 -2.08 3.74 10.57
C ASP A 255 -3.58 3.51 10.30
N LYS A 256 -4.28 2.89 11.26
CA LYS A 256 -5.70 2.53 11.15
C LYS A 256 -6.59 3.68 10.67
N SER A 257 -6.33 4.92 11.12
CA SER A 257 -7.18 6.07 10.80
C SER A 257 -7.16 6.42 9.31
N ALA A 258 -6.07 6.11 8.61
CA ALA A 258 -5.96 6.29 7.16
C ALA A 258 -6.90 5.34 6.38
N PHE A 259 -7.34 4.24 6.98
CA PHE A 259 -8.18 3.23 6.34
C PHE A 259 -9.64 3.26 6.81
N ASP A 260 -9.97 4.00 7.88
CA ASP A 260 -11.30 3.95 8.51
C ASP A 260 -12.44 4.24 7.52
N THR A 261 -12.31 5.29 6.69
CA THR A 261 -13.34 5.63 5.70
C THR A 261 -13.55 4.53 4.67
N PHE A 262 -12.52 3.75 4.34
CA PHE A 262 -12.58 2.65 3.38
C PHE A 262 -13.05 1.32 3.98
N MET A 263 -12.73 1.08 5.25
CA MET A 263 -12.84 -0.25 5.88
C MET A 263 -14.05 -0.39 6.81
N THR A 264 -14.63 0.71 7.31
CA THR A 264 -15.85 0.65 8.13
C THR A 264 -17.02 0.06 7.35
N LEU A 265 -17.51 -1.10 7.80
CA LEU A 265 -18.74 -1.73 7.30
C LEU A 265 -19.97 -0.86 7.57
N ARG A 266 -20.86 -0.79 6.59
CA ARG A 266 -22.12 -0.03 6.61
C ARG A 266 -23.24 -0.91 6.08
N ASP A 267 -24.45 -0.73 6.60
CA ASP A 267 -25.66 -1.31 6.05
C ASP A 267 -25.89 -0.74 4.64
N THR A 268 -26.14 -1.63 3.67
CA THR A 268 -26.39 -1.26 2.26
C THR A 268 -27.86 -0.92 1.99
N GLY A 269 -28.76 -1.25 2.92
CA GLY A 269 -30.21 -1.25 2.71
C GLY A 269 -30.74 -2.46 1.95
N GLU A 270 -29.85 -3.34 1.47
CA GLU A 270 -30.19 -4.60 0.81
C GLU A 270 -30.21 -5.76 1.81
N LYS A 271 -30.90 -6.84 1.44
CA LYS A 271 -30.98 -8.08 2.22
C LYS A 271 -30.58 -9.28 1.37
N ASP A 272 -29.96 -10.26 2.00
CA ASP A 272 -29.65 -11.54 1.36
C ASP A 272 -30.89 -12.46 1.21
N ASP A 273 -30.70 -13.64 0.64
CA ASP A 273 -31.76 -14.65 0.45
C ASP A 273 -32.38 -15.16 1.76
N TYR A 274 -31.72 -14.96 2.91
CA TYR A 274 -32.20 -15.31 4.24
C TYR A 274 -32.90 -14.12 4.95
N GLY A 275 -32.85 -12.93 4.35
CA GLY A 275 -33.43 -11.70 4.88
C GLY A 275 -32.50 -10.93 5.82
N GLU A 276 -31.23 -11.32 5.94
CA GLU A 276 -30.23 -10.63 6.76
C GLU A 276 -29.67 -9.39 6.03
N PRO A 277 -29.36 -8.28 6.74
CA PRO A 277 -28.82 -7.08 6.10
C PRO A 277 -27.46 -7.34 5.45
N ILE A 278 -27.31 -6.94 4.18
CA ILE A 278 -26.00 -6.94 3.53
C ILE A 278 -25.20 -5.76 4.06
N ILE A 279 -24.02 -6.04 4.63
CA ILE A 279 -23.09 -5.03 5.14
C ILE A 279 -21.81 -4.99 4.32
N LYS A 280 -21.34 -3.78 3.98
CA LYS A 280 -20.22 -3.58 3.06
C LYS A 280 -19.48 -2.27 3.33
N ASN A 281 -18.25 -2.16 2.84
CA ASN A 281 -17.44 -0.96 2.94
C ASN A 281 -16.94 -0.49 1.57
N ASP A 282 -16.34 0.70 1.53
CA ASP A 282 -15.94 1.33 0.28
C ASP A 282 -14.79 0.57 -0.42
N LEU A 283 -13.89 -0.08 0.33
CA LEU A 283 -12.82 -0.87 -0.30
C LEU A 283 -13.37 -2.09 -1.06
N LEU A 284 -14.38 -2.78 -0.51
CA LEU A 284 -15.05 -3.89 -1.20
C LEU A 284 -15.77 -3.42 -2.47
N TYR A 285 -16.45 -2.28 -2.43
CA TYR A 285 -17.06 -1.69 -3.63
C TYR A 285 -16.03 -1.32 -4.69
N VAL A 286 -14.94 -0.65 -4.31
CA VAL A 286 -13.83 -0.31 -5.24
C VAL A 286 -13.23 -1.58 -5.84
N TRP A 287 -12.96 -2.60 -5.02
CA TRP A 287 -12.38 -3.85 -5.48
C TRP A 287 -13.25 -4.55 -6.54
N GLU A 288 -14.53 -4.72 -6.26
CA GLU A 288 -15.47 -5.36 -7.18
C GLU A 288 -15.67 -4.54 -8.47
N ALA A 289 -15.68 -3.22 -8.39
CA ALA A 289 -15.76 -2.35 -9.57
C ALA A 289 -14.52 -2.52 -10.47
N LEU A 290 -13.32 -2.59 -9.88
CA LEU A 290 -12.07 -2.83 -10.62
C LEU A 290 -11.99 -4.24 -11.20
N VAL A 291 -12.51 -5.27 -10.50
CA VAL A 291 -12.64 -6.63 -11.04
C VAL A 291 -13.60 -6.63 -12.23
N SER A 292 -14.77 -6.00 -12.09
CA SER A 292 -15.81 -5.91 -13.14
C SER A 292 -15.31 -5.17 -14.39
N ALA A 293 -14.53 -4.11 -14.20
CA ALA A 293 -13.84 -3.38 -15.27
C ALA A 293 -12.65 -4.13 -15.89
N ASN A 294 -12.35 -5.37 -15.45
CA ASN A 294 -11.20 -6.18 -15.87
C ASN A 294 -9.83 -5.49 -15.65
N LEU A 295 -9.73 -4.65 -14.63
CA LEU A 295 -8.48 -3.99 -14.19
C LEU A 295 -7.71 -4.85 -13.18
N ILE A 296 -8.41 -5.70 -12.42
CA ILE A 296 -7.83 -6.76 -11.60
C ILE A 296 -7.78 -8.07 -12.43
N PRO A 297 -6.63 -8.75 -12.57
CA PRO A 297 -6.53 -10.10 -13.13
C PRO A 297 -7.43 -11.08 -12.38
N ALA A 298 -8.03 -12.01 -13.12
CA ALA A 298 -8.90 -13.03 -12.53
C ALA A 298 -8.20 -13.85 -11.45
N GLU A 299 -6.89 -14.09 -11.62
CA GLU A 299 -6.03 -14.80 -10.66
C GLU A 299 -5.85 -14.04 -9.33
N ALA A 300 -6.00 -12.71 -9.34
CA ALA A 300 -5.89 -11.85 -8.17
C ALA A 300 -7.24 -11.54 -7.51
N ALA A 301 -8.37 -11.65 -8.23
CA ALA A 301 -9.70 -11.28 -7.76
C ALA A 301 -10.10 -11.94 -6.42
N GLY A 302 -9.61 -13.16 -6.15
CA GLY A 302 -9.81 -13.89 -4.90
C GLY A 302 -9.24 -13.22 -3.64
N ALA A 303 -8.35 -12.22 -3.78
CA ALA A 303 -7.89 -11.40 -2.65
C ALA A 303 -9.03 -10.61 -1.96
N VAL A 304 -10.21 -10.52 -2.57
CA VAL A 304 -11.43 -10.02 -1.92
C VAL A 304 -11.73 -10.72 -0.59
N ALA A 305 -11.44 -12.02 -0.47
CA ALA A 305 -11.65 -12.77 0.77
C ALA A 305 -10.82 -12.21 1.94
N LEU A 306 -9.57 -11.80 1.67
CA LEU A 306 -8.72 -11.16 2.67
C LEU A 306 -9.25 -9.77 3.05
N ILE A 307 -9.74 -9.00 2.08
CA ILE A 307 -10.40 -7.71 2.35
C ILE A 307 -11.63 -7.92 3.24
N GLN A 308 -12.49 -8.90 2.93
CA GLN A 308 -13.67 -9.25 3.72
C GLN A 308 -13.30 -9.61 5.18
N ILE A 309 -12.25 -10.40 5.38
CA ILE A 309 -11.77 -10.76 6.73
C ILE A 309 -11.32 -9.51 7.50
N ILE A 310 -10.47 -8.66 6.93
CA ILE A 310 -10.02 -7.41 7.60
C ILE A 310 -11.22 -6.50 7.89
N SER A 311 -12.20 -6.46 6.99
CA SER A 311 -13.43 -5.67 7.14
C SER A 311 -14.29 -6.15 8.30
N GLY A 312 -14.50 -7.46 8.45
CA GLY A 312 -15.26 -8.06 9.55
C GLY A 312 -14.60 -7.83 10.92
N TYR A 313 -13.27 -7.77 10.94
CA TYR A 313 -12.48 -7.45 12.14
C TYR A 313 -12.33 -5.93 12.41
N TRP A 314 -12.79 -5.05 11.51
CA TRP A 314 -12.41 -3.63 11.57
C TRP A 314 -12.93 -2.89 12.80
N SER A 315 -14.13 -3.26 13.29
CA SER A 315 -14.67 -2.69 14.53
C SER A 315 -13.86 -3.09 15.75
N GLU A 316 -13.30 -4.31 15.77
CA GLU A 316 -12.50 -4.85 16.88
C GLU A 316 -11.00 -4.60 16.72
N THR A 317 -10.58 -4.01 15.61
CA THR A 317 -9.19 -3.64 15.36
C THR A 317 -8.80 -2.42 16.21
N LYS A 318 -7.66 -2.52 16.90
CA LYS A 318 -7.06 -1.45 17.71
C LYS A 318 -5.90 -0.79 16.97
N THR A 319 -4.99 -1.60 16.45
CA THR A 319 -3.83 -1.15 15.65
C THR A 319 -3.95 -1.77 14.26
N PHE A 320 -3.74 -0.98 13.21
CA PHE A 320 -3.56 -1.49 11.84
C PHE A 320 -2.57 -0.59 11.12
N ASP A 321 -1.29 -0.96 11.18
CA ASP A 321 -0.20 -0.24 10.55
C ASP A 321 0.25 -1.02 9.32
N ILE A 322 0.38 -0.36 8.17
CA ILE A 322 0.93 -0.95 6.95
C ILE A 322 1.81 0.06 6.19
N GLY A 323 2.98 -0.38 5.73
CA GLY A 323 3.95 0.47 5.07
C GLY A 323 5.27 -0.24 4.77
N LEU A 324 6.36 0.53 4.72
CA LEU A 324 7.70 0.03 4.44
C LEU A 324 8.54 -0.04 5.72
N ASP A 325 9.35 -1.08 5.81
CA ASP A 325 10.45 -1.23 6.77
C ASP A 325 11.77 -1.09 5.98
N LEU A 326 12.56 -0.07 6.31
CA LEU A 326 13.69 0.40 5.53
C LEU A 326 14.97 0.45 6.35
N MET A 327 16.11 0.20 5.72
CA MET A 327 17.45 0.34 6.32
C MET A 327 18.24 1.38 5.54
N LYS A 328 18.79 2.38 6.24
CA LYS A 328 19.63 3.42 5.63
C LYS A 328 21.02 2.85 5.30
N GLN A 329 21.54 3.17 4.12
CA GLN A 329 22.87 2.76 3.63
C GLN A 329 23.99 3.70 4.10
#